data_AF-A0A968LNR1-F1
#
_entry.id   AF-A0A968LNR1-F1
#
_cell.length_a   1.000
_cell.length_b   1.000
_cell.length_c   1.000
_cell.angle_alpha   90.00
_cell.angle_beta   90.00
_cell.angle_gamma   90.00
#
_symmetry.space_group_name_H-M   'P 1'
#
loop_
_entity.id
_entity.type
_entity.pdbx_description
1 polymer ?
#
loop_
_entity_poly.entity_id
_entity_poly.type
_entity_poly.pdbx_seq_one_letter_code
_entity_poly.pdbx_strand_id
1 'polypeptide(L)'
;MLENDILSRARSLALGGAEALFKDLNPLVGYEDGVLSLDKSLCSGEDGAFHLGGRGLLLMPSAFVWPRLSTILDAPWQPTLAYTPRGVANLWTNQPPPTGHALELLLGKGRAEVLLSLEPPSSTLEIARRLGLAASGVSEHLTVLRQAGLVESQRRGRFVYYRLSGTGLALLELMHAHGQGRADLEWTGEIERVGA
;
A
#
# COMPACT_ATOMS: atom_id res chain seq x y z
N MET A 1 14.84 0.41 -12.15
CA MET A 1 14.08 0.64 -10.89
C MET A 1 14.36 -0.46 -9.88
N LEU A 2 14.13 -1.74 -10.23
CA LEU A 2 14.47 -2.89 -9.39
C LEU A 2 15.95 -2.91 -8.98
N GLU A 3 16.84 -2.70 -9.95
CA GLU A 3 18.29 -2.63 -9.71
C GLU A 3 18.69 -1.49 -8.76
N ASN A 4 18.05 -0.31 -8.90
CA ASN A 4 18.31 0.82 -8.02
C ASN A 4 17.80 0.54 -6.59
N ASP A 5 16.66 -0.13 -6.47
CA ASP A 5 16.16 -0.59 -5.18
C ASP A 5 17.13 -1.61 -4.54
N ILE A 6 17.57 -2.63 -5.28
CA ILE A 6 18.59 -3.60 -4.82
C ILE A 6 19.85 -2.89 -4.33
N LEU A 7 20.40 -1.96 -5.12
CA LEU A 7 21.61 -1.21 -4.75
C LEU A 7 21.40 -0.35 -3.50
N SER A 8 20.23 0.29 -3.38
CA SER A 8 19.85 1.06 -2.20
C SER A 8 19.79 0.18 -0.95
N ARG A 9 19.16 -0.99 -1.04
CA ARG A 9 19.04 -1.95 0.08
C ARG A 9 20.39 -2.53 0.47
N ALA A 10 21.21 -2.92 -0.51
CA ALA A 10 22.57 -3.39 -0.26
C ALA A 10 23.41 -2.32 0.46
N ARG A 11 23.28 -1.06 0.06
CA ARG A 11 23.95 0.07 0.74
C ARG A 11 23.45 0.25 2.17
N SER A 12 22.14 0.23 2.42
CA SER A 12 21.58 0.33 3.77
C SER A 12 22.10 -0.78 4.68
N LEU A 13 22.13 -2.02 4.18
CA LEU A 13 22.69 -3.15 4.91
C LEU A 13 24.17 -2.96 5.22
N ALA A 14 24.97 -2.56 4.23
CA ALA A 14 26.42 -2.42 4.38
C ALA A 14 26.81 -1.29 5.35
N LEU A 15 26.04 -0.20 5.39
CA LEU A 15 26.38 0.99 6.19
C LEU A 15 25.71 1.03 7.57
N GLY A 16 24.53 0.44 7.71
CA GLY A 16 23.72 0.54 8.93
C GLY A 16 23.14 -0.80 9.41
N GLY A 17 23.57 -1.91 8.84
CA GLY A 17 23.14 -3.25 9.23
C GLY A 17 21.68 -3.55 8.89
N ALA A 18 21.17 -4.62 9.50
CA ALA A 18 19.81 -5.10 9.27
C ALA A 18 18.75 -4.08 9.74
N GLU A 19 19.01 -3.34 10.83
CA GLU A 19 18.10 -2.31 11.31
C GLU A 19 17.86 -1.23 10.25
N ALA A 20 18.92 -0.68 9.66
CA ALA A 20 18.80 0.31 8.59
C ALA A 20 18.18 -0.26 7.30
N LEU A 21 18.38 -1.55 7.03
CA LEU A 21 17.80 -2.24 5.88
C LEU A 21 16.27 -2.34 6.00
N PHE A 22 15.76 -2.74 7.16
CA PHE A 22 14.34 -3.01 7.39
C PHE A 22 13.52 -1.77 7.75
N LYS A 23 14.14 -0.75 8.36
CA LYS A 23 13.48 0.49 8.81
C LYS A 23 12.57 1.13 7.77
N ASP A 24 13.01 1.18 6.51
CA ASP A 24 12.27 1.79 5.41
C ASP A 24 11.82 0.74 4.37
N LEU A 25 11.62 -0.52 4.78
CA LEU A 25 11.18 -1.58 3.88
C LEU A 25 9.67 -1.54 3.66
N ASN A 26 8.89 -1.58 4.74
CA ASN A 26 7.43 -1.47 4.73
C ASN A 26 6.93 -1.18 6.16
N PRO A 27 5.87 -0.37 6.36
CA PRO A 27 5.33 -0.09 7.70
C PRO A 27 4.89 -1.33 8.50
N LEU A 28 4.61 -2.43 7.82
CA LEU A 28 4.22 -3.71 8.42
C LEU A 28 5.42 -4.59 8.82
N VAL A 29 6.64 -4.05 8.72
CA VAL A 29 7.89 -4.73 9.05
C VAL A 29 8.57 -3.98 10.19
N GLY A 30 8.67 -4.63 11.34
CA GLY A 30 9.50 -4.21 12.45
C GLY A 30 10.80 -5.02 12.49
N TYR A 31 11.90 -4.40 12.91
CA TYR A 31 13.13 -5.11 13.20
C TYR A 31 13.78 -4.55 14.46
N GLU A 32 13.92 -5.38 15.48
CA GLU A 32 14.52 -5.03 16.77
C GLU A 32 15.23 -6.24 17.35
N ASP A 33 16.42 -6.05 17.93
CA ASP A 33 17.21 -7.08 18.62
C ASP A 33 17.38 -8.41 17.85
N GLY A 34 17.52 -8.33 16.52
CA GLY A 34 17.70 -9.51 15.67
C GLY A 34 16.40 -10.21 15.25
N VAL A 35 15.25 -9.70 15.69
CA VAL A 35 13.93 -10.26 15.41
C VAL A 35 13.22 -9.40 14.35
N LEU A 36 12.81 -10.05 13.25
CA LEU A 36 11.95 -9.44 12.25
C LEU A 36 10.49 -9.72 12.61
N SER A 37 9.74 -8.67 12.93
CA SER A 37 8.31 -8.75 13.20
C SER A 37 7.52 -8.39 11.95
N LEU A 38 6.58 -9.25 11.57
CA LEU A 38 5.69 -9.03 10.44
C LEU A 38 4.25 -9.03 10.96
N ASP A 39 3.40 -8.20 10.37
CA ASP A 39 1.97 -8.26 10.65
C ASP A 39 1.41 -9.65 10.28
N LYS A 40 0.57 -10.21 11.14
CA LYS A 40 -0.01 -11.55 10.97
C LYS A 40 -0.73 -11.72 9.63
N SER A 41 -1.34 -10.65 9.10
CA SER A 41 -2.03 -10.69 7.80
C SER A 41 -1.10 -10.99 6.62
N LEU A 42 0.22 -10.96 6.81
CA LEU A 42 1.25 -11.22 5.81
C LEU A 42 1.83 -12.65 5.87
N CYS A 43 1.41 -13.44 6.87
CA CYS A 43 1.90 -14.80 7.11
C CYS A 43 0.75 -15.80 6.97
N SER A 44 0.97 -16.83 6.15
CA SER A 44 -0.01 -17.92 5.94
C SER A 44 0.12 -19.06 6.97
N GLY A 45 1.03 -18.92 7.94
CA GLY A 45 1.35 -19.95 8.94
C GLY A 45 0.66 -19.76 10.29
N GLU A 46 0.84 -20.72 11.19
CA GLU A 46 0.36 -20.65 12.57
C GLU A 46 0.97 -19.47 13.35
N ASP A 47 0.24 -18.96 14.35
CA ASP A 47 0.73 -17.90 15.24
C ASP A 47 2.01 -18.36 15.96
N GLY A 48 3.15 -17.74 15.67
CA GLY A 48 4.39 -18.09 16.36
C GLY A 48 5.66 -17.47 15.78
N ALA A 49 6.74 -17.58 16.54
CA ALA A 49 8.07 -17.19 16.09
C ALA A 49 8.60 -18.19 15.05
N PHE A 50 8.93 -17.72 13.85
CA PHE A 50 9.58 -18.53 12.84
C PHE A 50 11.11 -18.42 12.97
N HIS A 51 11.77 -19.54 13.28
CA HIS A 51 13.22 -19.58 13.33
C HIS A 51 13.81 -19.89 11.95
N LEU A 52 14.65 -18.98 11.44
CA LEU A 52 15.36 -19.16 10.16
C LEU A 52 16.32 -20.36 10.18
N GLY A 53 16.79 -20.79 11.35
CA GLY A 53 17.65 -21.97 11.50
C GLY A 53 18.96 -21.87 10.71
N GLY A 54 19.50 -20.67 10.56
CA GLY A 54 20.72 -20.42 9.77
C GLY A 54 20.53 -20.40 8.24
N ARG A 55 19.31 -20.63 7.72
CA ARG A 55 19.02 -20.59 6.27
C ARG A 55 19.11 -19.19 5.65
N GLY A 56 19.19 -18.16 6.49
CA GLY A 56 19.11 -16.76 6.09
C GLY A 56 17.70 -16.37 5.63
N LEU A 57 17.57 -15.11 5.21
CA LEU A 57 16.35 -14.54 4.66
C LEU A 57 16.68 -13.92 3.30
N LEU A 58 16.00 -14.37 2.25
CA LEU A 58 16.11 -13.78 0.92
C LEU A 58 15.18 -12.58 0.80
N LEU A 59 15.72 -11.44 0.39
CA LEU A 59 14.93 -10.24 0.06
C LEU A 59 14.67 -10.20 -1.44
N MET A 60 13.41 -10.41 -1.83
CA MET A 60 13.01 -10.43 -3.23
C MET A 60 12.20 -9.18 -3.59
N PRO A 61 12.80 -8.16 -4.23
CA PRO A 61 12.02 -7.06 -4.78
C PRO A 61 11.13 -7.59 -5.91
N SER A 62 9.82 -7.42 -5.79
CA SER A 62 8.84 -7.92 -6.76
C SER A 62 7.77 -6.88 -7.06
N ALA A 63 7.55 -6.60 -8.34
CA ALA A 63 6.45 -5.73 -8.77
C ALA A 63 5.08 -6.40 -8.66
N PHE A 64 5.05 -7.72 -8.53
CA PHE A 64 3.83 -8.54 -8.54
C PHE A 64 3.24 -8.76 -7.15
N VAL A 65 3.97 -8.40 -6.08
CA VAL A 65 3.42 -8.41 -4.71
C VAL A 65 2.70 -7.09 -4.37
N TRP A 66 2.63 -6.13 -5.30
CA TRP A 66 1.98 -4.84 -5.10
C TRP A 66 0.48 -4.99 -4.77
N PRO A 67 -0.09 -4.22 -3.81
CA PRO A 67 0.53 -3.16 -3.00
C PRO A 67 1.18 -3.66 -1.70
N ARG A 68 1.41 -4.98 -1.56
CA ARG A 68 1.78 -5.64 -0.31
C ARG A 68 3.19 -6.23 -0.31
N LEU A 69 3.46 -6.91 0.79
CA LEU A 69 4.63 -7.71 1.10
C LEU A 69 4.14 -9.16 1.28
N SER A 70 4.93 -10.14 0.83
CA SER A 70 4.58 -11.57 0.93
C SER A 70 5.75 -12.36 1.51
N THR A 71 5.44 -13.44 2.20
CA THR A 71 6.41 -14.35 2.81
C THR A 71 6.30 -15.75 2.21
N ILE A 72 7.45 -16.38 2.01
CA ILE A 72 7.55 -17.81 1.69
C ILE A 72 8.44 -18.41 2.77
N LEU A 73 7.85 -19.14 3.71
CA LEU A 73 8.55 -19.65 4.89
C LEU A 73 8.64 -21.19 4.89
N ASP A 74 7.75 -21.86 4.16
CA ASP A 74 7.66 -23.31 4.13
C ASP A 74 8.83 -23.95 3.39
N ALA A 75 9.32 -25.06 3.95
CA ALA A 75 10.30 -25.90 3.28
C ALA A 75 9.71 -26.49 1.98
N PRO A 76 10.53 -26.75 0.94
CA PRO A 76 12.00 -26.72 0.92
C PRO A 76 12.60 -25.34 0.59
N TRP A 77 11.77 -24.31 0.43
CA TRP A 77 12.22 -23.02 -0.08
C TRP A 77 13.06 -22.24 0.94
N GLN A 78 13.98 -21.42 0.43
CA GLN A 78 14.68 -20.46 1.29
C GLN A 78 13.64 -19.48 1.84
N PRO A 79 13.64 -19.19 3.16
CA PRO A 79 12.77 -18.17 3.73
C PRO A 79 12.93 -16.87 2.94
N THR A 80 11.85 -16.40 2.34
CA THR A 80 11.88 -15.27 1.41
C THR A 80 10.86 -14.23 1.82
N LEU A 81 11.30 -12.98 1.82
CA LEU A 81 10.45 -11.80 1.98
C LEU A 81 10.37 -11.09 0.64
N ALA A 82 9.25 -11.27 -0.04
CA ALA A 82 8.95 -10.59 -1.29
C ALA A 82 8.34 -9.22 -0.97
N TYR A 83 8.95 -8.13 -1.46
CA TYR A 83 8.51 -6.78 -1.14
C TYR A 83 8.39 -5.90 -2.37
N THR A 84 7.57 -4.86 -2.23
CA THR A 84 7.31 -3.87 -3.27
C THR A 84 8.53 -2.93 -3.39
N PRO A 85 9.22 -2.86 -4.55
CA PRO A 85 10.37 -1.98 -4.76
C PRO A 85 9.94 -0.51 -4.80
N ARG A 86 10.83 0.40 -4.39
CA ARG A 86 10.57 1.85 -4.45
C ARG A 86 10.25 2.30 -5.87
N GLY A 87 9.10 2.97 -6.05
CA GLY A 87 8.67 3.56 -7.33
C GLY A 87 7.79 2.68 -8.20
N VAL A 88 7.45 1.45 -7.78
CA VAL A 88 6.71 0.50 -8.63
C VAL A 88 5.26 0.88 -8.87
N ALA A 89 4.70 1.75 -8.01
CA ALA A 89 3.39 2.35 -8.20
C ALA A 89 3.27 3.02 -9.58
N ASN A 90 4.37 3.52 -10.14
CA ASN A 90 4.38 4.18 -11.46
C ASN A 90 4.33 3.19 -12.65
N LEU A 91 4.49 1.88 -12.43
CA LEU A 91 4.44 0.87 -13.51
C LEU A 91 3.02 0.37 -13.80
N TRP A 92 2.10 0.48 -12.83
CA TRP A 92 0.75 -0.08 -12.90
C TRP A 92 -0.35 0.97 -13.15
N THR A 93 0.03 2.22 -13.43
CA THR A 93 -0.89 3.37 -13.61
C THR A 93 -1.72 3.37 -14.91
N ASN A 94 -2.10 2.21 -15.45
CA ASN A 94 -3.03 2.14 -16.58
C ASN A 94 -4.38 1.48 -16.26
N GLN A 95 -4.62 1.04 -15.02
CA GLN A 95 -5.98 0.77 -14.53
C GLN A 95 -6.20 1.43 -13.16
N PRO A 96 -7.31 2.15 -12.94
CA PRO A 96 -7.63 2.60 -11.60
C PRO A 96 -7.82 1.36 -10.71
N PRO A 97 -7.23 1.32 -9.51
CA PRO A 97 -7.32 0.17 -8.62
C PRO A 97 -8.79 -0.17 -8.31
N PRO A 98 -9.13 -1.42 -7.97
CA PRO A 98 -10.50 -1.86 -7.67
C PRO A 98 -11.18 -1.03 -6.56
N THR A 99 -10.39 -0.37 -5.72
CA THR A 99 -10.84 0.59 -4.69
C THR A 99 -11.57 1.80 -5.27
N GLY A 100 -11.18 2.29 -6.45
CA GLY A 100 -11.84 3.42 -7.10
C GLY A 100 -13.30 3.10 -7.36
N HIS A 101 -13.58 2.00 -8.06
CA HIS A 101 -14.94 1.60 -8.40
C HIS A 101 -15.82 1.29 -7.18
N ALA A 102 -15.28 0.60 -6.16
CA ALA A 102 -16.02 0.34 -4.93
C ALA A 102 -16.38 1.62 -4.16
N LEU A 103 -15.44 2.58 -4.09
CA LEU A 103 -15.71 3.89 -3.50
C LEU A 103 -16.71 4.69 -4.32
N GLU A 104 -16.68 4.60 -5.65
CA GLU A 104 -17.69 5.22 -6.50
C GLU A 104 -19.08 4.66 -6.24
N LEU A 105 -19.22 3.35 -5.99
CA LEU A 105 -20.52 2.75 -5.63
C LEU A 105 -21.01 3.21 -4.25
N LEU A 106 -20.12 3.36 -3.28
CA LEU A 106 -20.48 3.74 -1.90
C LEU A 106 -20.70 5.26 -1.72
N LEU A 107 -19.84 6.06 -2.33
CA LEU A 107 -19.77 7.50 -2.13
C LEU A 107 -20.24 8.27 -3.38
N GLY A 108 -20.41 7.63 -4.53
CA GLY A 108 -20.59 8.33 -5.80
C GLY A 108 -19.28 8.91 -6.32
N LYS A 109 -19.22 9.06 -7.64
CA LYS A 109 -18.00 9.39 -8.39
C LYS A 109 -17.22 10.61 -7.86
N GLY A 110 -17.87 11.77 -7.78
CA GLY A 110 -17.17 13.00 -7.39
C GLY A 110 -16.62 12.99 -5.97
N ARG A 111 -17.32 12.34 -5.02
CA ARG A 111 -16.82 12.21 -3.63
C ARG A 111 -15.66 11.22 -3.54
N ALA A 112 -15.71 10.12 -4.29
CA ALA A 112 -14.61 9.16 -4.36
C ALA A 112 -13.35 9.78 -4.96
N GLU A 113 -13.46 10.50 -6.07
CA GLU A 113 -12.35 11.20 -6.72
C GLU A 113 -11.73 12.27 -5.80
N VAL A 114 -12.55 13.07 -5.12
CA VAL A 114 -12.08 14.06 -4.15
C VAL A 114 -11.36 13.37 -2.98
N LEU A 115 -11.94 12.32 -2.40
CA LEU A 115 -11.35 11.60 -1.27
C LEU A 115 -9.98 11.01 -1.62
N LEU A 116 -9.85 10.36 -2.77
CA LEU A 116 -8.60 9.75 -3.27
C LEU A 116 -7.53 10.80 -3.62
N SER A 117 -7.93 12.06 -3.87
CA SER A 117 -6.98 13.14 -4.21
C SER A 117 -6.28 13.79 -3.00
N LEU A 118 -6.68 13.46 -1.77
CA LEU A 118 -6.24 14.12 -0.54
C LEU A 118 -4.89 13.63 0.03
N GLU A 119 -4.14 12.91 -0.78
CA GLU A 119 -2.75 12.55 -0.51
C GLU A 119 -1.85 13.07 -1.64
N PRO A 120 -1.09 14.16 -1.43
CA PRO A 120 -0.92 14.91 -0.18
C PRO A 120 -2.11 15.83 0.18
N PRO A 121 -2.19 16.32 1.44
CA PRO A 121 -3.19 17.29 1.87
C PRO A 121 -3.27 18.50 0.93
N SER A 122 -4.49 18.84 0.52
CA SER A 122 -4.70 19.78 -0.59
C SER A 122 -5.83 20.77 -0.27
N SER A 123 -5.73 21.98 -0.81
CA SER A 123 -6.79 22.98 -0.78
C SER A 123 -7.86 22.70 -1.84
N THR A 124 -9.05 23.29 -1.69
CA THR A 124 -10.15 23.16 -2.66
C THR A 124 -9.71 23.51 -4.09
N LEU A 125 -8.90 24.57 -4.26
CA LEU A 125 -8.43 25.03 -5.57
C LEU A 125 -7.43 24.06 -6.20
N GLU A 126 -6.55 23.46 -5.39
CA GLU A 126 -5.60 22.45 -5.87
C GLU A 126 -6.33 21.17 -6.32
N ILE A 127 -7.35 20.74 -5.56
CA ILE A 127 -8.19 19.59 -5.90
C ILE A 127 -9.00 19.86 -7.17
N ALA A 128 -9.66 21.01 -7.25
CA ALA A 128 -10.43 21.43 -8.43
C ALA A 128 -9.57 21.42 -9.70
N ARG A 129 -8.36 21.98 -9.63
CA ARG A 129 -7.41 21.98 -10.75
C ARG A 129 -6.96 20.58 -11.13
N ARG A 130 -6.66 19.73 -10.14
CA ARG A 130 -6.18 18.35 -10.38
C ARG A 130 -7.24 17.47 -11.02
N LEU A 131 -8.50 17.61 -10.60
CA LEU A 131 -9.61 16.79 -11.06
C LEU A 131 -10.38 17.41 -12.24
N GLY A 132 -10.06 18.64 -12.65
CA GLY A 132 -10.81 19.35 -13.70
C GLY A 132 -12.25 19.70 -13.29
N LEU A 133 -12.52 19.83 -11.99
CA LEU A 133 -13.84 20.10 -11.42
C LEU A 133 -14.00 21.57 -11.03
N ALA A 134 -15.25 22.05 -10.97
CA ALA A 134 -15.54 23.37 -10.42
C ALA A 134 -15.26 23.43 -8.92
N ALA A 135 -14.69 24.54 -8.44
CA ALA A 135 -14.36 24.73 -7.02
C ALA A 135 -15.58 24.65 -6.09
N SER A 136 -16.77 25.03 -6.58
CA SER A 136 -18.04 24.87 -5.86
C SER A 136 -18.39 23.39 -5.65
N GLY A 137 -18.30 22.57 -6.70
CA GLY A 137 -18.54 21.12 -6.62
C GLY A 137 -17.54 20.41 -5.70
N VAL A 138 -16.27 20.79 -5.77
CA VAL A 138 -15.26 20.26 -4.83
C VAL A 138 -15.57 20.65 -3.39
N SER A 139 -15.99 21.90 -3.15
CA SER A 139 -16.37 22.36 -1.80
C SER A 139 -17.59 21.61 -1.25
N GLU A 140 -18.56 21.31 -2.11
CA GLU A 140 -19.73 20.51 -1.76
C GLU A 140 -19.33 19.08 -1.36
N HIS A 141 -18.50 18.42 -2.17
CA HIS A 141 -17.98 17.09 -1.84
C HIS A 141 -17.18 17.08 -0.53
N LEU A 142 -16.29 18.06 -0.32
CA LEU A 142 -15.51 18.18 0.91
C LEU A 142 -16.39 18.44 2.14
N THR A 143 -17.49 19.18 1.98
CA THR A 143 -18.44 19.42 3.06
C THR A 143 -19.11 18.12 3.48
N VAL A 144 -19.60 17.34 2.53
CA VAL A 144 -20.24 16.04 2.80
C VAL A 144 -19.24 15.05 3.39
N LEU A 145 -18.04 14.95 2.83
CA LEU A 145 -16.99 14.06 3.35
C LEU A 145 -16.54 14.44 4.76
N ARG A 146 -16.51 15.74 5.08
CA ARG A 146 -16.23 16.22 6.43
C ARG A 146 -17.38 15.90 7.41
N GLN A 147 -18.63 16.06 6.99
CA GLN A 147 -19.80 15.68 7.80
C GLN A 147 -19.84 14.17 8.05
N ALA A 148 -19.41 13.37 7.08
CA ALA A 148 -19.24 11.93 7.22
C ALA A 148 -18.01 11.53 8.07
N GLY A 149 -17.23 12.51 8.55
CA GLY A 149 -16.05 12.26 9.36
C GLY A 149 -14.89 11.62 8.60
N LEU A 150 -14.88 11.66 7.26
CA LEU A 150 -13.82 11.07 6.43
C LEU A 150 -12.67 12.05 6.19
N VAL A 151 -12.94 13.36 6.27
CA VAL A 151 -11.98 14.43 5.96
C VAL A 151 -11.95 15.46 7.09
N GLU A 152 -10.76 15.99 7.35
CA GLU A 152 -10.54 17.09 8.28
C GLU A 152 -9.96 18.31 7.55
N SER A 153 -10.24 19.51 8.08
CA SER A 153 -9.75 20.77 7.54
C SER A 153 -8.78 21.44 8.50
N GLN A 154 -7.66 21.96 7.98
CA GLN A 154 -6.71 22.76 8.72
C GLN A 154 -6.50 24.11 8.00
N ARG A 155 -6.68 25.21 8.71
CA ARG A 155 -6.36 26.54 8.17
C ARG A 155 -4.87 26.81 8.26
N ARG A 156 -4.24 27.14 7.14
CA ARG A 156 -2.83 27.56 7.06
C ARG A 156 -2.77 28.91 6.36
N GLY A 157 -2.60 29.97 7.16
CA GLY A 157 -2.63 31.35 6.67
C GLY A 157 -3.98 31.71 6.04
N ARG A 158 -3.96 32.07 4.75
CA ARG A 158 -5.16 32.46 3.98
C ARG A 158 -5.92 31.28 3.38
N PHE A 159 -5.35 30.07 3.43
CA PHE A 159 -5.90 28.90 2.77
C PHE A 159 -6.40 27.87 3.78
N VAL A 160 -7.40 27.09 3.38
CA VAL A 160 -7.88 25.91 4.11
C VAL A 160 -7.42 24.68 3.33
N TYR A 161 -6.66 23.83 4.00
CA TYR A 161 -6.22 22.54 3.48
C TYR A 161 -7.08 21.43 4.06
N TYR A 162 -7.37 20.44 3.24
CA TYR A 162 -8.11 19.25 3.62
C TYR A 162 -7.16 18.07 3.62
N ARG A 163 -7.36 17.15 4.57
CA ARG A 163 -6.64 15.89 4.69
C ARG A 163 -7.60 14.78 5.06
N LEU A 164 -7.22 13.54 4.79
CA LEU A 164 -7.93 12.39 5.32
C LEU A 164 -7.88 12.40 6.85
N SER A 165 -9.02 12.12 7.46
CA SER A 165 -9.12 11.78 8.89
C SER A 165 -8.61 10.35 9.13
N GLY A 166 -8.52 9.93 10.40
CA GLY A 166 -8.26 8.54 10.73
C GLY A 166 -9.29 7.57 10.14
N THR A 167 -10.58 7.92 10.20
CA THR A 167 -11.67 7.12 9.60
C THR A 167 -11.58 7.08 8.07
N GLY A 168 -11.19 8.20 7.44
CA GLY A 168 -10.99 8.28 6.00
C GLY A 168 -9.85 7.38 5.51
N LEU A 169 -8.73 7.38 6.23
CA LEU A 169 -7.61 6.46 5.97
C LEU A 169 -8.04 5.00 6.15
N ALA A 170 -8.68 4.67 7.27
CA ALA A 170 -9.17 3.32 7.53
C ALA A 170 -10.16 2.82 6.47
N LEU A 171 -11.05 3.69 5.96
CA LEU A 171 -11.96 3.35 4.87
C LEU A 171 -11.19 3.01 3.59
N LEU A 172 -10.21 3.83 3.22
CA LEU A 172 -9.39 3.56 2.04
C LEU A 172 -8.63 2.23 2.20
N GLU A 173 -8.05 1.97 3.37
CA GLU A 173 -7.37 0.70 3.66
C GLU A 173 -8.32 -0.51 3.54
N LEU A 174 -9.53 -0.40 4.08
CA LEU A 174 -10.54 -1.47 4.06
C LEU A 174 -11.03 -1.74 2.63
N MET A 175 -11.25 -0.69 1.84
CA MET A 175 -11.66 -0.83 0.44
C MET A 175 -10.54 -1.36 -0.46
N HIS A 176 -9.28 -1.06 -0.16
CA HIS A 176 -8.13 -1.71 -0.80
C HIS A 176 -8.07 -3.20 -0.45
N ALA A 177 -8.28 -3.58 0.81
CA ALA A 177 -8.29 -4.98 1.22
C ALA A 177 -9.42 -5.79 0.55
N HIS A 178 -10.62 -5.22 0.39
CA HIS A 178 -11.76 -5.92 -0.21
C HIS A 178 -11.66 -6.06 -1.74
N GLY A 179 -11.06 -5.07 -2.42
CA GLY A 179 -10.79 -5.15 -3.86
C GLY A 179 -9.78 -6.25 -4.23
N GLN A 180 -8.84 -6.55 -3.32
CA GLN A 180 -7.81 -7.58 -3.52
C GLN A 180 -8.38 -9.02 -3.38
N GLY A 181 -9.22 -9.28 -2.37
CA GLY A 181 -9.75 -10.62 -2.11
C GLY A 181 -10.71 -11.16 -3.18
N ARG A 182 -11.33 -10.30 -4.00
CA ARG A 182 -12.11 -10.73 -5.18
C ARG A 182 -11.24 -11.14 -6.36
N ALA A 183 -10.07 -10.51 -6.53
CA ALA A 183 -9.13 -10.86 -7.60
C ALA A 183 -8.39 -12.18 -7.32
N ASP A 184 -8.13 -12.48 -6.04
CA ASP A 184 -7.47 -13.73 -5.62
C ASP A 184 -8.34 -14.99 -5.86
N LEU A 185 -9.66 -14.83 -6.01
CA LEU A 185 -10.62 -15.94 -6.22
C LEU A 185 -10.89 -16.27 -7.70
N GLU A 186 -10.34 -15.50 -8.65
CA GLU A 186 -10.46 -15.76 -10.10
C GLU A 186 -9.26 -16.52 -10.68
N TRP A 187 -8.28 -16.95 -9.86
CA TRP A 187 -7.18 -17.79 -10.34
C TRP A 187 -7.58 -19.27 -10.41
N THR A 188 -8.34 -19.64 -11.44
CA THR A 188 -8.44 -21.04 -11.92
C THR A 188 -7.61 -21.18 -13.19
N GLY A 189 -6.28 -21.17 -13.03
CA GLY A 189 -5.31 -21.36 -14.10
C GLY A 189 -4.67 -22.75 -14.03
N GLU A 190 -5.08 -23.58 -14.98
CA GLU A 190 -4.62 -24.93 -15.33
C GLU A 190 -3.09 -25.15 -15.19
N ILE A 191 -2.69 -26.13 -14.38
CA ILE A 191 -1.29 -26.57 -14.28
C ILE A 191 -1.03 -27.58 -15.41
N GLU A 192 -0.44 -27.11 -16.51
CA GLU A 192 0.10 -27.99 -17.54
C GLU A 192 1.34 -28.71 -16.97
N ARG A 193 1.24 -30.04 -16.85
CA ARG A 193 2.37 -30.90 -16.49
C ARG A 193 3.41 -30.85 -17.60
N VAL A 194 4.59 -30.30 -17.32
CA VAL A 194 5.77 -30.61 -18.12
C VAL A 194 6.39 -31.88 -17.54
N GLY A 195 6.13 -32.99 -18.25
CA GLY A 195 6.85 -34.25 -18.11
C GLY A 195 8.27 -34.15 -18.66
N ALA A 196 9.08 -35.12 -18.23
CA ALA A 196 10.49 -35.33 -18.59
C ALA A 196 10.74 -35.56 -20.09
#